data_AF-A0A7C5KSP9-F1
#
_entry.id   AF-A0A7C5KSP9-F1
#
_cell.length_a   1.000
_cell.length_b   1.000
_cell.length_c   1.000
_cell.angle_alpha   90.00
_cell.angle_beta   90.00
_cell.angle_gamma   90.00
#
_symmetry.space_group_name_H-M   'P 1'
#
loop_
_entity.id
_entity.type
_entity.pdbx_description
1 polymer ?
#
loop_
_entity_poly.entity_id
_entity_poly.type
_entity_poly.pdbx_seq_one_letter_code
_entity_poly.pdbx_strand_id
1 'polypeptide(L)'
;MTNDKIAWLILIEDPGQRWPLEKTETIIGRRPPADIVFPFSRISRRHARLERREFDYFLIDLGSRNGTFVNGQPVGAEGRRLAGGDEIVLGGAASLRFEDPDETMQGPRLGRLQGVWIDPDSNDVWVDSLLLSPPLSAAQFTLLRLLYRANGG
;
A
#
# COMPACT_ATOMS: atom_id res chain seq x y z
N MET A 1 9.38 -1.39 -26.02
CA MET A 1 8.91 -2.55 -25.23
C MET A 1 8.70 -2.04 -23.82
N THR A 2 7.46 -1.69 -23.49
CA THR A 2 7.09 -1.15 -22.18
C THR A 2 7.26 -2.26 -21.16
N ASN A 3 8.25 -2.10 -20.28
CA ASN A 3 8.45 -2.95 -19.13
C ASN A 3 7.36 -2.60 -18.12
N ASP A 4 6.13 -3.06 -18.38
CA ASP A 4 5.02 -2.92 -17.43
C ASP A 4 5.39 -3.76 -16.22
N LYS A 5 5.98 -3.11 -15.22
CA LYS A 5 6.27 -3.73 -13.94
C LYS A 5 4.93 -3.96 -13.24
N ILE A 6 4.73 -5.19 -12.83
CA ILE A 6 3.46 -5.66 -12.27
C ILE A 6 3.62 -5.77 -10.75
N ALA A 7 2.66 -5.22 -10.00
CA ALA A 7 2.55 -5.43 -8.57
C ALA A 7 1.98 -6.82 -8.28
N TRP A 8 2.23 -7.34 -7.08
CA TRP A 8 1.87 -8.70 -6.70
C TRP A 8 1.09 -8.73 -5.40
N LEU A 9 0.17 -9.69 -5.30
CA LEU A 9 -0.28 -10.22 -4.02
C LEU A 9 0.41 -11.56 -3.79
N ILE A 10 1.00 -11.73 -2.61
CA ILE A 10 1.72 -12.94 -2.22
C ILE A 10 1.03 -13.54 -1.00
N LEU A 11 0.72 -14.83 -1.03
CA LEU A 11 0.18 -15.52 0.15
C LEU A 11 1.26 -15.64 1.22
N ILE A 12 0.96 -15.22 2.44
CA ILE A 12 1.94 -15.23 3.53
C ILE A 12 2.22 -16.66 4.00
N GLU A 13 1.20 -17.52 4.06
CA GLU A 13 1.38 -18.92 4.48
C GLU A 13 2.08 -19.79 3.43
N ASP A 14 2.02 -19.41 2.15
CA ASP A 14 2.75 -20.06 1.05
C ASP A 14 3.27 -19.00 0.06
N PRO A 15 4.47 -18.44 0.29
CA PRO A 15 5.05 -17.40 -0.57
C PRO A 15 5.28 -17.84 -2.03
N GLY A 16 5.23 -19.14 -2.33
CA GLY A 16 5.24 -19.64 -3.71
C GLY A 16 3.96 -19.28 -4.46
N GLN A 17 2.86 -19.08 -3.74
CA GLN A 17 1.57 -18.68 -4.30
C GLN A 17 1.47 -17.15 -4.36
N ARG A 18 1.52 -16.63 -5.59
CA ARG A 18 1.46 -15.20 -5.90
C ARG A 18 0.58 -14.91 -7.10
N TRP A 19 -0.05 -13.75 -7.10
CA TRP A 19 -0.95 -13.30 -8.16
C TRP A 19 -0.47 -11.95 -8.71
N PRO A 20 -0.20 -11.86 -10.03
CA PRO A 20 0.12 -10.58 -10.66
C PRO A 20 -1.13 -9.71 -10.76
N LEU A 21 -0.99 -8.41 -10.50
CA LEU A 21 -2.07 -7.43 -10.57
C LEU A 21 -2.06 -6.72 -11.93
N GLU A 22 -2.44 -7.45 -12.96
CA GLU A 22 -2.43 -6.97 -14.36
C GLU A 22 -3.68 -6.17 -14.72
N LYS A 23 -4.78 -6.44 -14.03
CA LYS A 23 -6.08 -5.84 -14.31
C LYS A 23 -6.25 -4.51 -13.57
N THR A 24 -7.06 -3.62 -14.14
CA THR A 24 -7.53 -2.42 -13.42
C THR A 24 -8.37 -2.78 -12.19
N GLU A 25 -9.01 -3.95 -12.23
CA GLU A 25 -9.83 -4.49 -11.15
C GLU A 25 -9.52 -5.97 -10.95
N THR A 26 -9.22 -6.36 -9.70
CA THR A 26 -9.03 -7.75 -9.29
C THR A 26 -9.96 -8.08 -8.12
N ILE A 27 -10.86 -9.04 -8.30
CA ILE A 27 -11.80 -9.50 -7.27
C ILE A 27 -11.20 -10.65 -6.47
N ILE A 28 -11.20 -10.52 -5.15
CA ILE A 28 -10.83 -11.59 -4.22
C ILE A 28 -12.10 -12.13 -3.56
N GLY A 29 -12.24 -13.46 -3.53
CA GLY A 29 -13.44 -14.07 -2.97
C GLY A 29 -13.37 -15.58 -2.79
N ARG A 30 -14.47 -16.16 -2.33
CA ARG A 30 -14.52 -17.59 -1.96
C ARG A 30 -14.63 -18.54 -3.14
N ARG A 31 -15.14 -18.06 -4.27
CA ARG A 31 -15.43 -18.88 -5.45
C ARG A 31 -15.50 -18.01 -6.70
N PRO A 32 -15.43 -18.60 -7.90
CA PRO A 32 -15.75 -17.90 -9.13
C PRO A 32 -17.09 -17.14 -9.04
N PRO A 33 -17.19 -15.94 -9.65
CA PRO A 33 -16.26 -15.37 -10.63
C PRO A 33 -15.14 -14.49 -10.03
N ALA A 34 -14.71 -14.70 -8.78
CA ALA A 34 -13.53 -14.03 -8.26
C ALA A 34 -12.26 -14.41 -9.04
N ASP A 35 -11.36 -13.44 -9.25
CA ASP A 35 -10.06 -13.63 -9.91
C ASP A 35 -9.09 -14.39 -9.02
N ILE A 36 -9.10 -14.07 -7.73
CA ILE A 36 -8.32 -14.75 -6.69
C ILE A 36 -9.28 -15.46 -5.76
N VAL A 37 -9.18 -16.80 -5.72
CA VAL A 37 -10.13 -17.66 -5.02
C VAL A 37 -9.50 -18.23 -3.76
N PHE A 38 -10.09 -17.90 -2.61
CA PHE A 38 -9.79 -18.52 -1.31
C PHE A 38 -11.01 -19.27 -0.79
N PRO A 39 -11.08 -20.61 -0.92
CA PRO A 39 -12.30 -21.40 -0.65
C PRO A 39 -12.61 -21.58 0.85
N PHE A 40 -12.36 -20.55 1.67
CA PHE A 40 -12.62 -20.56 3.10
C PHE A 40 -14.02 -20.03 3.41
N SER A 41 -14.72 -20.67 4.35
CA SER A 41 -16.09 -20.30 4.75
C SER A 41 -16.21 -18.86 5.28
N ARG A 42 -15.12 -18.35 5.88
CA ARG A 42 -15.01 -16.98 6.42
C ARG A 42 -14.81 -15.90 5.35
N ILE A 43 -14.50 -16.29 4.11
CA ILE A 43 -14.35 -15.37 2.98
C ILE A 43 -15.69 -15.29 2.23
N SER A 44 -16.05 -14.09 1.80
CA SER A 44 -17.31 -13.83 1.10
C SER A 44 -17.17 -14.22 -0.37
N ARG A 45 -18.28 -14.47 -1.07
CA ARG A 45 -18.25 -14.81 -2.51
C ARG A 45 -17.52 -13.77 -3.35
N ARG A 46 -17.80 -12.49 -3.08
CA ARG A 46 -17.01 -11.32 -3.47
C ARG A 46 -16.65 -10.63 -2.15
N HIS A 47 -15.40 -10.69 -1.73
CA HIS A 47 -15.00 -10.27 -0.39
C HIS A 47 -14.35 -8.90 -0.42
N ALA A 48 -13.30 -8.78 -1.22
CA ALA A 48 -12.62 -7.53 -1.44
C ALA A 48 -12.32 -7.37 -2.93
N ARG A 49 -12.01 -6.15 -3.31
CA ARG A 49 -11.60 -5.78 -4.65
C ARG A 49 -10.38 -4.91 -4.56
N LEU A 50 -9.41 -5.22 -5.38
CA LEU A 50 -8.24 -4.39 -5.56
C LEU A 50 -8.41 -3.62 -6.87
N GLU A 51 -8.42 -2.29 -6.76
CA GLU A 51 -8.49 -1.36 -7.88
C GLU A 51 -7.12 -0.75 -8.14
N ARG A 52 -6.68 -0.77 -9.39
CA ARG A 52 -5.56 0.05 -9.85
C ARG A 52 -6.10 1.39 -10.33
N ARG A 53 -5.69 2.47 -9.67
CA ARG A 53 -6.01 3.86 -10.02
C ARG A 53 -4.71 4.56 -10.42
N GLU A 54 -4.50 4.75 -11.71
CA GLU A 54 -3.26 5.31 -12.28
C GLU A 54 -2.00 4.56 -11.80
N PHE A 55 -1.33 5.10 -10.79
CA PHE A 55 -0.07 4.61 -10.21
C PHE A 55 -0.26 3.95 -8.83
N ASP A 56 -1.47 3.91 -8.32
CA ASP A 56 -1.77 3.43 -6.97
C ASP A 56 -2.75 2.24 -6.99
N TYR A 57 -2.67 1.44 -5.94
CA TYR A 57 -3.59 0.34 -5.70
C TYR A 57 -4.44 0.63 -4.46
N PHE A 58 -5.74 0.40 -4.58
CA PHE A 58 -6.70 0.55 -3.51
C PHE A 58 -7.38 -0.78 -3.24
N LEU A 59 -7.44 -1.15 -1.97
CA LEU A 59 -8.23 -2.28 -1.49
C LEU A 59 -9.58 -1.77 -0.98
N ILE A 60 -10.65 -2.34 -1.50
CA ILE A 60 -12.03 -2.02 -1.14
C ILE A 60 -12.70 -3.29 -0.63
N ASP A 61 -13.23 -3.23 0.60
CA ASP A 61 -14.11 -4.28 1.11
C ASP A 61 -15.47 -4.19 0.41
N LEU A 62 -16.00 -5.32 -0.07
CA LEU A 62 -17.26 -5.37 -0.84
C LEU A 62 -18.47 -5.70 0.04
N GLY A 63 -18.48 -5.25 1.29
CA GLY A 63 -19.49 -5.61 2.27
C GLY A 63 -19.30 -7.05 2.77
N SER A 64 -18.06 -7.42 3.04
CA SER A 64 -17.74 -8.75 3.50
C SER A 64 -18.27 -9.00 4.92
N ARG A 65 -18.60 -10.26 5.24
CA ARG A 65 -19.19 -10.60 6.54
C ARG A 65 -18.21 -10.43 7.70
N ASN A 66 -16.93 -10.71 7.46
CA ASN A 66 -15.90 -10.78 8.50
C ASN A 66 -14.85 -9.67 8.39
N GLY A 67 -15.06 -8.72 7.45
CA GLY A 67 -14.17 -7.59 7.22
C GLY A 67 -12.90 -7.94 6.44
N THR A 68 -12.32 -6.87 5.90
CA THR A 68 -10.99 -6.84 5.30
C THR A 68 -10.13 -5.86 6.09
N PHE A 69 -8.88 -6.23 6.36
CA PHE A 69 -7.96 -5.42 7.17
C PHE A 69 -6.65 -5.20 6.43
N VAL A 70 -6.01 -4.07 6.66
CA VAL A 70 -4.64 -3.77 6.22
C VAL A 70 -3.83 -3.35 7.44
N ASN A 71 -2.72 -4.05 7.71
CA ASN A 71 -1.87 -3.84 8.88
C ASN A 71 -2.68 -3.78 10.19
N GLY A 72 -3.63 -4.70 10.35
CA GLY A 72 -4.50 -4.81 11.53
C GLY A 72 -5.64 -3.79 11.62
N GLN A 73 -5.73 -2.84 10.68
CA GLN A 73 -6.77 -1.80 10.68
C GLN A 73 -7.84 -2.10 9.60
N PRO A 74 -9.14 -1.94 9.90
CA PRO A 74 -10.19 -2.24 8.94
C PRO A 74 -10.13 -1.32 7.72
N VAL A 75 -10.52 -1.85 6.57
CA VAL A 75 -10.71 -1.07 5.34
C VAL A 75 -12.02 -0.27 5.47
N GLY A 76 -11.92 1.06 5.29
CA GLY A 76 -13.07 1.96 5.37
C GLY A 76 -13.95 1.94 4.12
N ALA A 77 -15.08 2.65 4.17
CA ALA A 77 -16.08 2.67 3.09
C ALA A 77 -15.55 3.19 1.75
N GLU A 78 -14.56 4.08 1.77
CA GLU A 78 -13.93 4.63 0.56
C GLU A 78 -12.81 3.74 -0.01
N GLY A 79 -12.52 2.62 0.66
CA GLY A 79 -11.34 1.81 0.40
C GLY A 79 -10.10 2.32 1.11
N ARG A 80 -9.00 1.58 0.96
CA ARG A 80 -7.70 1.90 1.52
C ARG A 80 -6.62 1.76 0.47
N ARG A 81 -5.79 2.79 0.32
CA ARG A 81 -4.60 2.76 -0.52
C ARG A 81 -3.56 1.79 0.05
N LEU A 82 -2.93 0.99 -0.80
CA LEU A 82 -1.87 0.04 -0.41
C LEU A 82 -0.49 0.63 -0.67
N ALA A 83 0.44 0.33 0.23
CA ALA A 83 1.87 0.53 0.07
C ALA A 83 2.59 -0.82 0.05
N GLY A 84 3.71 -0.89 -0.66
CA GLY A 84 4.57 -2.07 -0.75
C GLY A 84 4.98 -2.56 0.64
N GLY A 85 4.78 -3.85 0.87
CA GLY A 85 4.99 -4.51 2.16
C GLY A 85 3.72 -4.62 3.02
N ASP A 86 2.61 -3.95 2.68
CA ASP A 86 1.38 -4.02 3.44
C ASP A 86 0.86 -5.46 3.57
N GLU A 87 0.46 -5.83 4.79
CA GLU A 87 -0.26 -7.06 5.07
C GLU A 87 -1.77 -6.84 4.96
N ILE A 88 -2.43 -7.67 4.17
CA ILE A 88 -3.87 -7.69 3.94
C ILE A 88 -4.45 -8.96 4.55
N VAL A 89 -5.44 -8.83 5.43
CA VAL A 89 -6.13 -9.96 6.06
C VAL A 89 -7.58 -10.01 5.60
N LEU A 90 -8.00 -11.18 5.08
CA LEU A 90 -9.35 -11.42 4.54
C LEU A 90 -10.15 -12.31 5.49
N GLY A 91 -11.16 -11.73 6.16
CA GLY A 91 -12.04 -12.45 7.08
C GLY A 91 -11.34 -13.20 8.22
N GLY A 92 -10.07 -12.87 8.50
CA GLY A 92 -9.20 -13.59 9.44
C GLY A 92 -8.89 -15.04 9.01
N ALA A 93 -8.93 -15.34 7.71
CA ALA A 93 -8.72 -16.69 7.18
C ALA A 93 -7.62 -16.79 6.12
N ALA A 94 -7.18 -15.69 5.54
CA ALA A 94 -6.05 -15.63 4.62
C ALA A 94 -5.30 -14.31 4.83
N SER A 95 -3.97 -14.37 4.85
CA SER A 95 -3.07 -13.23 4.93
C SER A 95 -2.26 -13.08 3.64
N LEU A 96 -2.31 -11.91 3.02
CA LEU A 96 -1.60 -11.58 1.79
C LEU A 96 -0.62 -10.44 2.05
N ARG A 97 0.54 -10.46 1.41
CA ARG A 97 1.43 -9.30 1.33
C ARG A 97 1.29 -8.64 -0.05
N PHE A 98 1.15 -7.32 -0.07
CA PHE A 98 1.22 -6.54 -1.29
C PHE A 98 2.66 -6.14 -1.60
N GLU A 99 3.12 -6.37 -2.82
CA GLU A 99 4.45 -5.95 -3.27
C GLU A 99 4.34 -5.12 -4.56
N ASP A 100 4.80 -3.87 -4.50
CA ASP A 100 4.95 -2.99 -5.65
C ASP A 100 6.46 -2.77 -5.93
N PRO A 101 7.02 -3.41 -6.97
CA PRO A 101 8.44 -3.25 -7.33
C PRO A 101 8.79 -1.84 -7.83
N ASP A 102 7.82 -0.97 -8.09
CA ASP A 102 8.07 0.43 -8.44
C ASP A 102 8.19 1.36 -7.23
N GLU A 103 7.76 0.94 -6.04
CA GLU A 103 7.97 1.76 -4.83
C GLU A 103 9.43 1.76 -4.37
N THR A 104 10.17 0.66 -4.58
CA THR A 104 11.59 0.55 -4.19
C THR A 104 12.54 1.28 -5.13
N MET A 105 12.12 1.60 -6.36
CA MET A 105 12.97 2.24 -7.38
C MET A 105 12.73 3.74 -7.55
N GLN A 106 11.70 4.31 -6.93
CA GLN A 106 11.31 5.72 -7.09
C GLN A 106 11.34 6.53 -5.77
N GLY A 107 12.02 6.04 -4.74
CA GLY A 107 11.95 6.64 -3.40
C GLY A 107 10.50 6.80 -2.93
N PRO A 108 10.24 7.62 -1.90
CA PRO A 108 8.89 8.13 -1.69
C PRO A 108 8.51 8.87 -2.98
N ARG A 109 7.53 8.35 -3.76
CA ARG A 109 7.06 9.02 -4.98
C ARG A 109 6.75 10.46 -4.58
N LEU A 110 7.54 11.42 -5.05
CA LEU A 110 7.54 12.77 -4.47
C LEU A 110 6.15 13.38 -4.43
N GLY A 111 5.28 13.09 -5.42
CA GLY A 111 3.85 13.46 -5.45
C GLY A 111 2.93 12.85 -4.37
N ARG A 112 3.43 11.96 -3.48
CA ARG A 112 2.69 11.29 -2.40
C ARG A 112 2.87 11.96 -1.03
N LEU A 113 3.72 12.97 -0.92
CA LEU A 113 4.04 13.59 0.34
C LEU A 113 3.03 14.71 0.60
N GLN A 114 1.93 14.44 1.30
CA GLN A 114 1.27 15.50 2.07
C GLN A 114 2.02 15.66 3.39
N GLY A 115 2.30 16.89 3.79
CA GLY A 115 3.09 17.19 4.98
C GLY A 115 4.60 17.26 4.75
N VAL A 116 5.35 17.28 5.85
CA VAL A 116 6.80 17.55 5.85
C VAL A 116 7.58 16.25 5.92
N TRP A 117 8.50 16.07 4.97
CA TRP A 117 9.38 14.91 4.88
C TRP A 117 10.83 15.34 4.89
N ILE A 118 11.67 14.49 5.50
CA ILE A 118 13.06 14.80 5.77
C ILE A 118 13.89 13.60 5.32
N ASP A 119 14.82 13.80 4.39
CA ASP A 119 15.86 12.82 4.08
C ASP A 119 17.10 13.13 4.95
N PRO A 120 17.42 12.27 5.93
CA PRO A 120 18.53 12.48 6.83
C PRO A 120 19.91 12.28 6.19
N ASP A 121 19.98 11.64 5.02
CA ASP A 121 21.23 11.36 4.31
C ASP A 121 21.62 12.50 3.38
N SER A 122 20.64 13.19 2.77
CA SER A 122 20.86 14.34 1.88
C SER A 122 20.60 15.72 2.52
N ASN A 123 20.01 15.77 3.71
CA ASN A 123 19.45 16.98 4.34
C ASN A 123 18.34 17.67 3.53
N ASP A 124 17.72 16.94 2.60
CA ASP A 124 16.61 17.46 1.84
C ASP A 124 15.32 17.44 2.68
N VAL A 125 14.49 18.47 2.44
CA VAL A 125 13.18 18.60 3.06
C VAL A 125 12.15 18.79 1.96
N TRP A 126 11.09 18.00 1.98
CA TRP A 126 9.95 18.17 1.08
C TRP A 126 8.73 18.63 1.85
N VAL A 127 7.98 19.55 1.25
CA VAL A 127 6.68 20.01 1.74
C VAL A 127 5.69 19.83 0.62
N ASP A 128 4.64 19.05 0.86
CA ASP A 128 3.57 18.83 -0.12
C ASP A 128 4.12 18.44 -1.50
N SER A 129 5.09 17.51 -1.51
CA SER A 129 5.78 17.01 -2.70
C SER A 129 6.84 17.93 -3.33
N LEU A 130 6.99 19.17 -2.84
CA LEU A 130 7.95 20.15 -3.34
C LEU A 130 9.24 20.13 -2.52
N LEU A 131 10.39 19.98 -3.17
CA LEU A 131 11.69 20.16 -2.52
C LEU A 131 11.82 21.60 -2.03
N LEU A 132 12.10 21.76 -0.73
CA LEU A 132 12.26 23.07 -0.12
C LEU A 132 13.52 23.75 -0.66
N SER A 133 13.31 24.87 -1.35
CA SER A 133 14.37 25.70 -1.94
C SER A 133 14.18 27.16 -1.53
N PRO A 134 15.23 27.86 -1.03
CA PRO A 134 16.58 27.33 -0.77
C PRO A 134 16.58 26.26 0.34
N PRO A 135 17.60 25.37 0.38
CA PRO A 135 17.67 24.33 1.40
C PRO A 135 17.80 24.92 2.80
N LEU A 136 17.36 24.18 3.82
CA LEU A 136 17.54 24.59 5.21
C LEU A 136 19.03 24.67 5.55
N SER A 137 19.39 25.65 6.38
CA SER A 137 20.68 25.64 7.05
C SER A 137 20.81 24.42 7.97
N ALA A 138 22.05 24.00 8.24
CA ALA A 138 22.32 22.87 9.13
C ALA A 138 21.64 22.99 10.51
N ALA A 139 21.56 24.20 11.07
CA ALA A 139 20.91 24.44 12.35
C ALA A 139 19.38 24.26 12.28
N GLN A 140 18.75 24.77 11.22
CA GLN A 140 17.31 24.62 10.99
C GLN A 140 16.93 23.15 10.75
N PHE A 141 17.75 22.43 9.96
CA PHE A 141 17.55 21.01 9.72
C PHE A 141 17.68 20.19 11.01
N THR A 142 18.67 20.51 11.85
CA THR A 142 18.86 19.85 13.14
C THR A 142 17.64 20.01 14.05
N LEU A 143 17.10 21.24 14.16
CA LEU A 143 15.89 21.49 14.93
C LEU A 143 14.69 20.70 14.38
N LEU A 144 14.48 20.75 13.06
CA LEU A 144 13.38 20.04 12.41
C LEU A 144 13.46 18.52 12.64
N ARG A 145 14.66 17.94 12.55
CA ARG A 145 14.92 16.52 12.85
C ARG A 145 14.60 16.15 14.29
N LEU A 146 14.91 17.03 15.25
CA LEU A 146 14.59 16.82 16.67
C LEU A 146 13.07 16.82 16.91
N LEU A 147 12.35 17.77 16.30
CA LEU A 147 10.90 17.86 16.38
C LEU A 147 10.21 16.65 15.74
N TYR A 148 10.69 16.22 14.57
CA TYR A 148 10.15 15.07 13.86
C TYR A 148 10.31 13.76 14.66
N ARG A 149 11.47 13.56 15.31
CA ARG A 149 11.69 12.40 16.18
C ARG A 149 10.85 12.38 17.45
N ALA A 150 10.51 13.56 17.99
CA ALA A 150 9.75 13.67 19.24
C ALA A 150 8.27 13.33 19.09
N ASN A 151 7.69 13.49 17.89
CA ASN A 151 6.26 13.33 17.64
C ASN A 151 5.86 11.97 17.03
N GLY A 152 6.79 11.02 16.89
CA GLY A 152 6.52 9.69 16.34
C GLY A 152 6.26 9.75 14.82
N GLY A 153 7.32 9.54 14.04
CA GLY A 153 7.23 9.39 12.58
C GLY A 153 6.41 8.18 12.16
#